data_AF-A0A497HX30-F1
#
_entry.id   AF-A0A497HX30-F1
#
_cell.length_a   1.000
_cell.length_b   1.000
_cell.length_c   1.000
_cell.angle_alpha   90.00
_cell.angle_beta   90.00
_cell.angle_gamma   90.00
#
_symmetry.space_group_name_H-M   'P 1'
#
loop_
_entity.id
_entity.type
_entity.pdbx_description
1 polymer ?
#
loop_
_entity_poly.entity_id
_entity_poly.type
_entity_poly.pdbx_seq_one_letter_code
_entity_poly.pdbx_strand_id
1 'polypeptide(L)'
;MQNGKEIIKNKKQLVSHGNIEGRKVALDIIEYSLKAIDTYEATKRVVRLDGEMLKVGHLEFDLSKRNIYVIGAGKASFPIAKALENILGERIKEGIVIEKRDDKLKRIRVVKGGHPIPNEVGYKWAKKIMKLTTKMKENDLVFCLFTGGSSALMTLPAEGISLEDVQTMTDLLLKSGASIEEINAVRKHISAIKGGRLAVAIPAEIINLTVSDVIGDWDVLDVITGPTVPDRSTFADAVSTLKKYMLWDKTPLSIKDHLHKARFESPKDFTGMRVHTFMLS
;
A
#
# COMPACT_ATOMS: atom_id res chain seq x y z
N MET A 1 31.45 -4.21 10.85
CA MET A 1 30.90 -2.90 11.28
C MET A 1 30.37 -2.20 10.04
N GLN A 2 29.07 -2.33 9.72
CA GLN A 2 28.50 -1.61 8.58
C GLN A 2 28.22 -0.16 9.01
N ASN A 3 28.77 0.80 8.27
CA ASN A 3 28.47 2.22 8.38
C ASN A 3 26.97 2.46 8.07
N GLY A 4 26.13 2.24 9.08
CA GLY A 4 24.74 2.68 9.06
C GLY A 4 24.75 4.20 9.11
N LYS A 5 24.33 4.84 8.02
CA LYS A 5 24.15 6.30 7.94
C LYS A 5 23.37 6.77 9.18
N GLU A 6 23.93 7.69 9.97
CA GLU A 6 23.23 8.27 11.13
C GLU A 6 21.88 8.83 10.66
N ILE A 7 20.80 8.40 11.32
CA ILE A 7 19.43 8.81 10.95
C ILE A 7 19.19 10.21 11.52
N ILE A 8 19.66 10.46 12.74
CA ILE A 8 19.53 11.75 13.41
C ILE A 8 20.69 12.66 12.99
N LYS A 9 20.44 13.47 11.96
CA LYS A 9 21.48 14.31 11.32
C LYS A 9 22.10 15.36 12.24
N ASN A 10 21.38 15.81 13.25
CA ASN A 10 21.84 16.82 14.21
C ASN A 10 22.28 16.21 15.55
N LYS A 11 22.63 14.90 15.60
CA LYS A 11 23.08 14.20 16.82
C LYS A 11 24.16 14.98 17.57
N LYS A 12 25.18 15.48 16.86
CA LYS A 12 26.27 16.28 17.43
C LYS A 12 25.80 17.54 18.17
N GLN A 13 24.81 18.26 17.63
CA GLN A 13 24.23 19.44 18.27
C GLN A 13 23.39 19.05 19.49
N LEU A 14 22.62 17.96 19.39
CA LEU A 14 21.77 17.50 20.49
C LEU A 14 22.61 17.03 21.69
N VAL A 15 23.80 16.45 21.46
CA VAL A 15 24.71 16.01 22.55
C VAL A 15 25.72 17.08 22.98
N SER A 16 25.65 18.31 22.49
CA SER A 16 26.65 19.35 22.80
C SER A 16 26.35 20.14 24.08
N HIS A 17 25.22 19.89 24.76
CA HIS A 17 24.81 20.67 25.94
C HIS A 17 23.83 19.90 26.84
N GLY A 18 23.68 20.35 28.09
CA GLY A 18 22.77 19.76 29.08
C GLY A 18 23.25 18.40 29.61
N ASN A 19 22.32 17.49 29.91
CA ASN A 19 22.65 16.11 30.31
C ASN A 19 23.12 15.28 29.10
N ILE A 20 24.41 15.39 28.76
CA ILE A 20 25.01 14.78 27.58
C ILE A 20 24.83 13.26 27.56
N GLU A 21 25.13 12.58 28.66
CA GLU A 21 25.04 11.11 28.75
C GLU A 21 23.58 10.64 28.61
N GLY A 22 22.64 11.27 29.32
CA GLY A 22 21.22 10.95 29.16
C GLY A 22 20.70 11.18 27.74
N ARG A 23 21.16 12.24 27.06
CA ARG A 23 20.81 12.52 25.67
C ARG A 23 21.40 11.49 24.71
N LYS A 24 22.65 11.05 24.90
CA LYS A 24 23.24 9.98 24.09
C LYS A 24 22.39 8.70 24.17
N VAL A 25 22.06 8.27 25.40
CA VAL A 25 21.21 7.09 25.62
C VAL A 25 19.86 7.25 24.91
N ALA A 26 19.19 8.39 25.07
CA ALA A 26 17.91 8.64 24.41
C ALA A 26 18.02 8.59 22.87
N LEU A 27 19.07 9.21 22.30
CA LEU A 27 19.30 9.21 20.85
C LEU A 27 19.64 7.81 20.33
N ASP A 28 20.41 7.02 21.07
CA ASP A 28 20.73 5.64 20.68
C ASP A 28 19.48 4.75 20.70
N ILE A 29 18.59 4.91 21.69
CA ILE A 29 17.28 4.24 21.72
C ILE A 29 16.42 4.64 20.52
N ILE A 30 16.35 5.94 20.20
CA ILE A 30 15.59 6.45 19.05
C ILE A 30 16.18 5.91 17.74
N GLU A 31 17.50 5.95 17.56
CA GLU A 31 18.15 5.44 16.35
C GLU A 31 17.97 3.93 16.20
N TYR A 32 18.06 3.17 17.30
CA TYR A 32 17.77 1.75 17.28
C TYR A 32 16.33 1.48 16.84
N SER A 33 15.37 2.23 17.41
CA SER A 33 13.94 2.11 17.08
C SER A 33 13.67 2.46 15.61
N LEU A 34 14.24 3.56 15.10
CA LEU A 34 14.10 3.98 13.71
C LEU A 34 14.72 2.98 12.72
N LYS A 35 15.85 2.35 13.10
CA LYS A 35 16.46 1.26 12.30
C LYS A 35 15.61 0.00 12.32
N ALA A 36 14.97 -0.32 13.44
CA ALA A 36 14.13 -1.50 13.57
C ALA A 36 12.91 -1.44 12.63
N ILE A 37 12.30 -0.25 12.50
CA ILE A 37 11.15 0.01 11.62
C ILE A 37 11.52 0.40 10.18
N ASP A 38 12.81 0.38 9.83
CA ASP A 38 13.24 0.67 8.46
C ASP A 38 12.74 -0.43 7.51
N THR A 39 11.88 -0.06 6.57
CA THR A 39 11.21 -1.04 5.70
C THR A 39 12.14 -1.67 4.66
N TYR A 40 13.28 -1.04 4.35
CA TYR A 40 14.29 -1.64 3.49
C TYR A 40 14.99 -2.81 4.21
N GLU A 41 15.48 -2.59 5.43
CA GLU A 41 16.10 -3.66 6.22
C GLU A 41 15.08 -4.71 6.65
N ALA A 42 13.84 -4.33 6.98
CA ALA A 42 12.77 -5.29 7.27
C ALA A 42 12.48 -6.20 6.07
N THR A 43 12.43 -5.65 4.85
CA THR A 43 12.27 -6.44 3.63
C THR A 43 13.41 -7.46 3.47
N LYS A 44 14.67 -7.05 3.70
CA LYS A 44 15.83 -7.96 3.61
C LYS A 44 15.85 -9.05 4.68
N ARG A 45 15.17 -8.85 5.81
CA ARG A 45 14.99 -9.90 6.83
C ARG A 45 14.03 -10.98 6.36
N VAL A 46 12.94 -10.58 5.70
CA VAL A 46 11.86 -11.47 5.25
C VAL A 46 12.14 -12.10 3.89
N VAL A 47 12.75 -11.37 2.96
CA VAL A 47 12.98 -11.80 1.58
C VAL A 47 14.47 -12.12 1.37
N ARG A 48 14.77 -13.34 0.92
CA ARG A 48 16.13 -13.78 0.61
C ARG A 48 16.14 -14.58 -0.67
N LEU A 49 17.19 -14.40 -1.47
CA LEU A 49 17.40 -15.18 -2.69
C LEU A 49 18.71 -15.95 -2.56
N ASP A 50 18.65 -17.26 -2.81
CA ASP A 50 19.80 -18.15 -2.88
C ASP A 50 19.76 -18.91 -4.22
N GLY A 51 20.59 -18.49 -5.17
CA GLY A 51 20.52 -18.96 -6.55
C GLY A 51 19.18 -18.67 -7.23
N GLU A 52 18.40 -19.72 -7.51
CA GLU A 52 17.04 -19.65 -8.07
C GLU A 52 15.94 -19.75 -7.00
N MET A 53 16.31 -20.04 -5.75
CA MET A 53 15.35 -20.25 -4.67
C MET A 53 15.10 -18.96 -3.89
N LEU A 54 13.90 -18.43 -4.03
CA LEU A 54 13.42 -17.28 -3.29
C LEU A 54 12.71 -17.73 -2.01
N LYS A 55 13.19 -17.25 -0.87
CA LYS A 55 12.51 -17.39 0.42
C LYS A 55 11.82 -16.10 0.79
N VAL A 56 10.55 -16.19 1.19
CA VAL A 56 9.77 -15.07 1.73
C VAL A 56 9.13 -15.52 3.04
N GLY A 57 9.72 -15.11 4.16
CA GLY A 57 9.35 -15.61 5.48
C GLY A 57 9.48 -17.13 5.54
N HIS A 58 8.34 -17.83 5.62
CA HIS A 58 8.27 -19.29 5.65
C HIS A 58 8.01 -19.93 4.29
N LEU A 59 7.78 -19.13 3.24
CA LEU A 59 7.48 -19.61 1.89
C LEU A 59 8.76 -19.75 1.07
N GLU A 60 8.78 -20.74 0.18
CA GLU A 60 9.87 -20.97 -0.76
C GLU A 60 9.34 -21.09 -2.20
N PHE A 61 10.02 -20.43 -3.14
CA PHE A 61 9.65 -20.39 -4.54
C PHE A 61 10.87 -20.67 -5.42
N ASP A 62 10.73 -21.62 -6.34
CA ASP A 62 11.67 -21.77 -7.46
C ASP A 62 11.35 -20.71 -8.53
N LEU A 63 12.31 -19.82 -8.79
CA LEU A 63 12.17 -18.72 -9.74
C LEU A 63 12.54 -19.07 -11.19
N SER A 64 13.04 -20.28 -11.45
CA SER A 64 13.58 -20.67 -12.77
C SER A 64 12.59 -20.48 -13.93
N LYS A 65 11.28 -20.57 -13.65
CA LYS A 65 10.19 -20.47 -14.65
C LYS A 65 9.11 -19.45 -14.29
N ARG A 66 9.41 -18.49 -13.41
CA ARG A 66 8.45 -17.50 -12.91
C ARG A 66 8.84 -16.10 -13.34
N ASN A 67 7.88 -15.33 -13.85
CA ASN A 67 8.09 -13.89 -13.95
C ASN A 67 7.76 -13.23 -12.62
N ILE A 68 8.54 -12.23 -12.25
CA ILE A 68 8.30 -11.45 -11.02
C ILE A 68 7.82 -10.06 -11.38
N TYR A 69 6.72 -9.66 -10.76
CA TYR A 69 6.16 -8.32 -10.89
C TYR A 69 6.18 -7.62 -9.53
N VAL A 70 6.33 -6.30 -9.55
CA VAL A 70 6.24 -5.47 -8.34
C VAL A 70 5.24 -4.35 -8.56
N ILE A 71 4.16 -4.31 -7.78
CA ILE A 71 3.17 -3.23 -7.84
C ILE A 71 2.99 -2.64 -6.46
N GLY A 72 2.75 -1.33 -6.35
CA GLY A 72 2.51 -0.76 -5.01
C GLY A 72 2.23 0.73 -5.00
N ALA A 73 1.84 1.19 -3.81
CA ALA A 73 1.68 2.60 -3.52
C ALA A 73 1.77 2.86 -2.00
N GLY A 74 2.20 4.04 -1.61
CA GLY A 74 2.27 4.44 -0.19
C GLY A 74 3.63 4.97 0.24
N LYS A 75 3.67 5.67 1.38
CA LYS A 75 4.84 6.45 1.85
C LYS A 75 6.09 5.60 2.11
N ALA A 76 5.89 4.34 2.46
CA ALA A 76 6.94 3.38 2.80
C ALA A 76 7.18 2.34 1.68
N SER A 77 6.55 2.49 0.52
CA SER A 77 6.66 1.54 -0.60
C SER A 77 8.02 1.60 -1.30
N PHE A 78 8.65 2.78 -1.38
CA PHE A 78 9.94 2.93 -2.07
C PHE A 78 11.09 2.15 -1.41
N PRO A 79 11.35 2.23 -0.10
CA PRO A 79 12.43 1.44 0.50
C PRO A 79 12.20 -0.07 0.35
N ILE A 80 10.95 -0.54 0.41
CA ILE A 80 10.60 -1.95 0.14
C ILE A 80 10.93 -2.33 -1.31
N ALA A 81 10.51 -1.50 -2.28
CA ALA A 81 10.80 -1.69 -3.69
C ALA A 81 12.31 -1.72 -3.97
N LYS A 82 13.06 -0.82 -3.33
CA LYS A 82 14.53 -0.77 -3.45
C LYS A 82 15.19 -2.03 -2.88
N ALA A 83 14.70 -2.56 -1.77
CA ALA A 83 15.19 -3.82 -1.22
C ALA A 83 14.91 -4.98 -2.17
N LEU A 84 13.70 -5.09 -2.70
CA LEU A 84 13.34 -6.11 -3.70
C LEU A 84 14.20 -6.02 -4.96
N GLU A 85 14.43 -4.82 -5.50
CA GLU A 85 15.30 -4.64 -6.67
C GLU A 85 16.74 -5.05 -6.38
N ASN A 86 17.27 -4.77 -5.18
CA ASN A 86 18.60 -5.20 -4.79
C ASN A 86 18.72 -6.73 -4.62
N ILE A 87 17.63 -7.39 -4.19
CA ILE A 87 17.62 -8.85 -3.99
C ILE A 87 17.39 -9.59 -5.32
N LEU A 88 16.42 -9.14 -6.12
CA LEU A 88 15.93 -9.85 -7.30
C LEU A 88 16.57 -9.38 -8.60
N GLY A 89 17.08 -8.15 -8.64
CA GLY A 89 17.77 -7.58 -9.79
C GLY A 89 16.96 -7.72 -11.08
N GLU A 90 17.58 -8.32 -12.09
CA GLU A 90 17.01 -8.48 -13.44
C GLU A 90 15.82 -9.44 -13.51
N ARG A 91 15.57 -10.23 -12.45
CA ARG A 91 14.42 -11.14 -12.38
C ARG A 91 13.08 -10.41 -12.29
N ILE A 92 13.10 -9.14 -11.88
CA ILE A 92 11.91 -8.28 -11.92
C ILE A 92 11.61 -7.94 -13.37
N LYS A 93 10.53 -8.53 -13.89
CA LYS A 93 10.09 -8.32 -15.27
C LYS A 93 9.52 -6.93 -15.48
N GLU A 94 8.63 -6.49 -14.61
CA GLU A 94 8.04 -5.16 -14.66
C GLU A 94 7.61 -4.71 -13.26
N GLY A 95 7.93 -3.46 -12.89
CA GLY A 95 7.57 -2.90 -11.61
C GLY A 95 6.99 -1.49 -11.69
N ILE A 96 5.97 -1.18 -10.90
CA ILE A 96 5.32 0.13 -10.79
C ILE A 96 5.03 0.44 -9.32
N VAL A 97 5.59 1.51 -8.79
CA VAL A 97 5.35 1.99 -7.42
C VAL A 97 4.97 3.48 -7.45
N ILE A 98 3.85 3.84 -6.82
CA ILE A 98 3.39 5.22 -6.70
C ILE A 98 3.70 5.77 -5.30
N GLU A 99 4.52 6.81 -5.22
CA GLU A 99 5.03 7.42 -3.97
C GLU A 99 4.97 8.96 -4.09
N LYS A 100 5.22 9.71 -3.01
CA LYS A 100 5.47 11.16 -3.02
C LYS A 100 6.86 11.55 -3.54
N ARG A 101 7.83 10.65 -3.51
CA ARG A 101 9.18 10.83 -4.02
C ARG A 101 9.30 10.41 -5.49
N ASP A 102 10.36 10.88 -6.13
CA ASP A 102 10.69 10.65 -7.53
C ASP A 102 12.08 10.01 -7.73
N ASP A 103 12.62 9.41 -6.66
CA ASP A 103 13.85 8.61 -6.70
C ASP A 103 13.75 7.49 -7.74
N LYS A 104 14.86 7.24 -8.44
CA LYS A 104 14.91 6.26 -9.54
C LYS A 104 15.38 4.89 -9.04
N LEU A 105 14.73 3.86 -9.55
CA LEU A 105 15.15 2.46 -9.51
C LEU A 105 15.34 1.97 -10.96
N LYS A 106 16.09 0.89 -11.15
CA LYS A 106 16.51 0.40 -12.48
C LYS A 106 15.41 -0.41 -13.19
N ARG A 107 14.69 -1.25 -12.45
CA ARG A 107 13.69 -2.21 -12.91
C ARG A 107 12.28 -1.83 -12.46
N ILE A 108 12.16 -1.17 -11.32
CA ILE A 108 10.87 -0.70 -10.80
C ILE A 108 10.68 0.78 -11.14
N ARG A 109 9.58 1.13 -11.80
CA ARG A 109 9.24 2.52 -12.07
C ARG A 109 8.61 3.16 -10.84
N VAL A 110 9.27 4.18 -10.30
CA VAL A 110 8.75 5.00 -9.20
C VAL A 110 8.09 6.25 -9.78
N VAL A 111 6.88 6.54 -9.33
CA VAL A 111 6.05 7.62 -9.84
C VAL A 111 5.59 8.52 -8.71
N LYS A 112 5.74 9.83 -8.90
CA LYS A 112 5.26 10.84 -7.95
C LYS A 112 3.74 11.06 -8.04
N GLY A 113 2.98 10.52 -7.09
CA GLY A 113 1.52 10.66 -6.97
C GLY A 113 1.07 11.78 -6.02
N GLY A 114 -0.24 12.04 -6.00
CA GLY A 114 -0.88 13.01 -5.10
C GLY A 114 -1.31 12.41 -3.75
N HIS A 115 -1.04 13.14 -2.66
CA HIS A 115 -1.46 12.80 -1.30
C HIS A 115 -1.52 14.08 -0.45
N PRO A 116 -2.56 14.31 0.38
CA PRO A 116 -3.60 13.36 0.81
C PRO A 116 -4.82 13.25 -0.12
N ILE A 117 -4.98 14.18 -1.06
CA ILE A 117 -6.04 14.13 -2.07
C ILE A 117 -5.49 13.46 -3.34
N PRO A 118 -6.25 12.52 -3.96
CA PRO A 118 -5.86 11.89 -5.23
C PRO A 118 -5.59 12.92 -6.33
N ASN A 119 -4.78 12.55 -7.32
CA ASN A 119 -4.55 13.36 -8.52
C ASN A 119 -4.54 12.53 -9.80
N GLU A 120 -4.46 13.23 -10.93
CA GLU A 120 -4.48 12.62 -12.27
C GLU A 120 -3.31 11.65 -12.49
N VAL A 121 -2.16 11.90 -11.87
CA VAL A 121 -1.00 11.00 -11.96
C VAL A 121 -1.32 9.66 -11.31
N GLY A 122 -1.82 9.68 -10.07
CA GLY A 122 -2.23 8.48 -9.35
C GLY A 122 -3.28 7.67 -10.11
N TYR A 123 -4.25 8.35 -10.72
CA TYR A 123 -5.28 7.73 -11.56
C TYR A 123 -4.73 7.06 -12.82
N LYS A 124 -3.90 7.78 -13.60
CA LYS A 124 -3.26 7.24 -14.80
C LYS A 124 -2.42 6.00 -14.49
N TRP A 125 -1.71 5.99 -13.37
CA TRP A 125 -0.86 4.87 -13.00
C TRP A 125 -1.63 3.72 -12.36
N ALA A 126 -2.72 3.98 -11.63
CA ALA A 126 -3.64 2.93 -11.18
C ALA A 126 -4.25 2.17 -12.37
N LYS A 127 -4.64 2.87 -13.45
CA LYS A 127 -5.07 2.24 -14.71
C LYS A 127 -3.99 1.37 -15.34
N LYS A 128 -2.74 1.83 -15.33
CA LYS A 128 -1.61 1.05 -15.86
C LYS A 128 -1.33 -0.19 -15.03
N ILE A 129 -1.44 -0.11 -13.70
CA ILE A 129 -1.33 -1.27 -12.82
C ILE A 129 -2.43 -2.29 -13.13
N MET A 130 -3.69 -1.88 -13.25
CA MET A 130 -4.78 -2.78 -13.65
C MET A 130 -4.52 -3.41 -15.03
N LYS A 131 -4.00 -2.65 -16.00
CA LYS A 131 -3.62 -3.19 -17.31
C LYS A 131 -2.41 -4.14 -17.23
N LEU A 132 -1.54 -3.98 -16.25
CA LEU A 132 -0.40 -4.86 -16.05
C LEU A 132 -0.86 -6.25 -15.57
N THR A 133 -1.92 -6.32 -14.76
CA THR A 133 -2.42 -7.61 -14.26
C THR A 133 -2.88 -8.54 -15.39
N THR A 134 -3.38 -7.99 -16.51
CA THR A 134 -3.80 -8.78 -17.67
C THR A 134 -2.64 -9.43 -18.44
N LYS A 135 -1.40 -9.01 -18.17
CA LYS A 135 -0.19 -9.62 -18.75
C LYS A 135 0.39 -10.74 -17.87
N MET A 136 -0.09 -10.88 -16.64
CA MET A 136 0.41 -11.86 -15.68
C MET A 136 -0.21 -13.23 -15.93
N LYS A 137 0.47 -14.28 -15.52
CA LYS A 137 0.06 -15.68 -15.63
C LYS A 137 0.02 -16.33 -14.25
N GLU A 138 -0.68 -17.46 -14.15
CA GLU A 138 -0.86 -18.18 -12.88
C GLU A 138 0.43 -18.62 -12.18
N ASN A 139 1.48 -18.90 -12.95
CA ASN A 139 2.79 -19.28 -12.39
C ASN A 139 3.66 -18.07 -11.98
N ASP A 140 3.26 -16.84 -12.31
CA ASP A 140 4.01 -15.66 -11.94
C ASP A 140 3.92 -15.36 -10.44
N LEU A 141 4.80 -14.49 -9.96
CA LEU A 141 4.82 -14.01 -8.59
C LEU A 141 4.70 -12.48 -8.56
N VAL A 142 3.81 -11.95 -7.73
CA VAL A 142 3.52 -10.52 -7.67
C VAL A 142 3.74 -10.01 -6.26
N PHE A 143 4.75 -9.14 -6.10
CA PHE A 143 4.96 -8.39 -4.87
C PHE A 143 4.08 -7.14 -4.85
N CYS A 144 3.22 -7.03 -3.84
CA CYS A 144 2.28 -5.94 -3.63
C CYS A 144 2.72 -5.08 -2.44
N LEU A 145 3.09 -3.83 -2.70
CA LEU A 145 3.72 -2.92 -1.74
C LEU A 145 2.76 -1.79 -1.33
N PHE A 146 1.63 -2.13 -0.72
CA PHE A 146 0.64 -1.15 -0.27
C PHE A 146 0.90 -0.77 1.18
N THR A 147 1.17 0.50 1.42
CA THR A 147 1.47 1.05 2.75
C THR A 147 0.65 2.32 3.01
N GLY A 148 0.82 2.93 4.19
CA GLY A 148 0.18 4.19 4.56
C GLY A 148 0.17 5.25 3.44
N GLY A 149 -1.01 5.80 3.16
CA GLY A 149 -1.23 6.78 2.08
C GLY A 149 -1.49 6.21 0.69
N SER A 150 -1.43 4.88 0.50
CA SER A 150 -1.76 4.20 -0.76
C SER A 150 -3.13 4.60 -1.33
N SER A 151 -4.12 4.80 -0.46
CA SER A 151 -5.49 5.13 -0.86
C SER A 151 -5.62 6.42 -1.66
N ALA A 152 -4.77 7.42 -1.40
CA ALA A 152 -4.73 8.66 -2.18
C ALA A 152 -3.84 8.52 -3.42
N LEU A 153 -2.65 7.95 -3.23
CA LEU A 153 -1.62 7.82 -4.27
C LEU A 153 -2.07 6.94 -5.43
N MET A 154 -2.86 5.89 -5.17
CA MET A 154 -3.38 4.98 -6.18
C MET A 154 -4.92 4.97 -6.14
N THR A 155 -5.52 5.75 -7.03
CA THR A 155 -6.97 5.93 -7.08
C THR A 155 -7.51 5.55 -8.45
N LEU A 156 -8.36 4.53 -8.48
CA LEU A 156 -9.14 4.17 -9.65
C LEU A 156 -10.62 4.18 -9.24
N PRO A 157 -11.40 5.20 -9.65
CA PRO A 157 -12.84 5.23 -9.40
C PRO A 157 -13.54 4.00 -10.02
N ALA A 158 -14.67 3.59 -9.45
CA ALA A 158 -15.54 2.63 -10.09
C ALA A 158 -16.11 3.18 -11.41
N GLU A 159 -16.61 2.30 -12.27
CA GLU A 159 -17.23 2.69 -13.53
C GLU A 159 -18.39 3.68 -13.30
N GLY A 160 -18.45 4.73 -14.12
CA GLY A 160 -19.43 5.80 -14.01
C GLY A 160 -19.10 6.90 -12.99
N ILE A 161 -18.02 6.77 -12.21
CA ILE A 161 -17.57 7.79 -11.25
C ILE A 161 -16.35 8.54 -11.80
N SER A 162 -16.39 9.87 -11.75
CA SER A 162 -15.25 10.70 -12.17
C SER A 162 -14.15 10.78 -11.10
N LEU A 163 -12.92 11.13 -11.49
CA LEU A 163 -11.86 11.40 -10.51
C LEU A 163 -12.21 12.60 -9.61
N GLU A 164 -12.86 13.61 -10.17
CA GLU A 164 -13.29 14.81 -9.45
C GLU A 164 -14.33 14.49 -8.37
N ASP A 165 -15.28 13.61 -8.65
CA ASP A 165 -16.26 13.14 -7.64
C ASP A 165 -15.57 12.41 -6.49
N VAL A 166 -14.57 11.57 -6.80
CA VAL A 166 -13.78 10.89 -5.77
C VAL A 166 -12.94 11.87 -4.95
N GLN A 167 -12.40 12.93 -5.56
CA GLN A 167 -11.69 13.99 -4.85
C GLN A 167 -12.63 14.75 -3.90
N THR A 168 -13.80 15.16 -4.39
CA THR A 168 -14.86 15.81 -3.60
C THR A 168 -15.27 14.93 -2.43
N MET A 169 -15.57 13.66 -2.67
CA MET A 169 -15.96 12.73 -1.61
C MET A 169 -14.83 12.50 -0.59
N THR A 170 -13.58 12.40 -1.05
CA THR A 170 -12.42 12.26 -0.16
C THR A 170 -12.27 13.47 0.76
N ASP A 171 -12.42 14.69 0.23
CA ASP A 171 -12.34 15.92 1.02
C ASP A 171 -13.46 16.00 2.06
N LEU A 172 -14.70 15.69 1.66
CA LEU A 172 -15.86 15.65 2.58
C LEU A 172 -15.65 14.64 3.72
N LEU A 173 -15.17 13.43 3.40
CA LEU A 173 -14.90 12.39 4.40
C LEU A 173 -13.82 12.81 5.39
N LEU A 174 -12.70 13.35 4.90
CA LEU A 174 -11.59 13.79 5.77
C LEU A 174 -12.00 14.93 6.71
N LYS A 175 -12.97 15.76 6.33
CA LYS A 175 -13.50 16.88 7.14
C LYS A 175 -14.65 16.48 8.07
N SER A 176 -15.13 15.23 8.00
CA SER A 176 -16.35 14.80 8.71
C SER A 176 -16.12 14.32 10.14
N GLY A 177 -14.88 14.00 10.51
CA GLY A 177 -14.58 13.34 11.79
C GLY A 177 -14.92 11.85 11.83
N ALA A 178 -15.19 11.22 10.68
CA ALA A 178 -15.33 9.78 10.54
C ALA A 178 -14.04 9.04 10.90
N SER A 179 -14.17 7.81 11.43
CA SER A 179 -13.03 6.95 11.71
C SER A 179 -12.37 6.50 10.40
N ILE A 180 -11.13 6.00 10.47
CA ILE A 180 -10.42 5.55 9.26
C ILE A 180 -11.11 4.33 8.62
N GLU A 181 -11.71 3.46 9.43
CA GLU A 181 -12.51 2.31 9.00
C GLU A 181 -13.72 2.77 8.18
N GLU A 182 -14.46 3.76 8.70
CA GLU A 182 -15.64 4.33 8.05
C GLU A 182 -15.29 5.05 6.75
N ILE A 183 -14.22 5.85 6.77
CA ILE A 183 -13.70 6.50 5.55
C ILE A 183 -13.31 5.44 4.52
N ASN A 184 -12.62 4.38 4.94
CA ASN A 184 -12.20 3.31 4.06
C ASN A 184 -13.37 2.48 3.54
N ALA A 185 -14.44 2.27 4.33
CA ALA A 185 -15.66 1.63 3.85
C ALA A 185 -16.20 2.39 2.62
N VAL A 186 -16.37 3.71 2.70
CA VAL A 186 -16.82 4.49 1.54
C VAL A 186 -15.81 4.42 0.39
N ARG A 187 -14.52 4.63 0.65
CA ARG A 187 -13.48 4.66 -0.41
C ARG A 187 -13.31 3.32 -1.15
N LYS A 188 -13.50 2.19 -0.46
CA LYS A 188 -13.47 0.85 -1.06
C LYS A 188 -14.67 0.62 -1.98
N HIS A 189 -15.85 1.10 -1.60
CA HIS A 189 -17.11 0.90 -2.34
C HIS A 189 -17.35 1.88 -3.48
N ILE A 190 -16.43 2.82 -3.72
CA ILE A 190 -16.45 3.71 -4.90
C ILE A 190 -15.25 3.51 -5.82
N SER A 191 -14.51 2.40 -5.65
CA SER A 191 -13.25 2.14 -6.34
C SER A 191 -13.23 0.83 -7.10
N ALA A 192 -12.64 0.83 -8.29
CA ALA A 192 -12.40 -0.38 -9.08
C ALA A 192 -11.14 -1.16 -8.68
N ILE A 193 -10.28 -0.61 -7.80
CA ILE A 193 -8.99 -1.23 -7.43
C ILE A 193 -8.88 -1.57 -5.94
N LYS A 194 -9.63 -0.88 -5.07
CA LYS A 194 -9.60 -1.08 -3.61
C LYS A 194 -10.60 -2.15 -3.17
N GLY A 195 -10.45 -2.60 -1.92
CA GLY A 195 -11.31 -3.61 -1.31
C GLY A 195 -11.11 -4.98 -1.95
N GLY A 196 -9.86 -5.43 -2.05
CA GLY A 196 -9.48 -6.73 -2.62
C GLY A 196 -9.63 -6.86 -4.14
N ARG A 197 -10.20 -5.86 -4.84
CA ARG A 197 -10.45 -5.92 -6.29
C ARG A 197 -9.17 -6.05 -7.12
N LEU A 198 -8.06 -5.48 -6.67
CA LEU A 198 -6.77 -5.68 -7.34
C LEU A 198 -6.29 -7.12 -7.21
N ALA A 199 -6.45 -7.76 -6.04
CA ALA A 199 -6.08 -9.17 -5.89
C ALA A 199 -6.89 -10.06 -6.83
N VAL A 200 -8.20 -9.85 -6.95
CA VAL A 200 -9.06 -10.62 -7.87
C VAL A 200 -8.63 -10.44 -9.32
N ALA A 201 -8.11 -9.26 -9.69
CA ALA A 201 -7.63 -8.99 -11.04
C ALA A 201 -6.24 -9.60 -11.34
N ILE A 202 -5.53 -10.12 -10.33
CA ILE A 202 -4.20 -10.74 -10.47
C ILE A 202 -4.38 -12.26 -10.54
N PRO A 203 -4.08 -12.91 -11.68
CA PRO A 203 -4.20 -14.36 -11.81
C PRO A 203 -3.06 -15.14 -11.11
N ALA A 204 -2.08 -14.42 -10.59
CA ALA A 204 -0.81 -14.94 -10.09
C ALA A 204 -0.78 -15.03 -8.55
N GLU A 205 0.27 -15.63 -8.02
CA GLU A 205 0.49 -15.69 -6.57
C GLU A 205 0.94 -14.33 -6.03
N ILE A 206 0.28 -13.86 -4.97
CA ILE A 206 0.47 -12.52 -4.40
C ILE A 206 1.25 -12.60 -3.09
N ILE A 207 2.28 -11.77 -2.98
CA ILE A 207 3.00 -11.50 -1.74
C ILE A 207 2.83 -10.03 -1.38
N ASN A 208 2.01 -9.76 -0.37
CA ASN A 208 1.90 -8.44 0.23
C ASN A 208 3.08 -8.21 1.19
N LEU A 209 3.83 -7.12 0.97
CA LEU A 209 4.81 -6.60 1.93
C LEU A 209 4.33 -5.22 2.37
N THR A 210 3.93 -5.11 3.63
CA THR A 210 3.25 -3.90 4.15
C THR A 210 3.77 -3.49 5.52
N VAL A 211 3.33 -2.33 5.97
CA VAL A 211 3.56 -1.78 7.32
C VAL A 211 2.27 -1.14 7.81
N SER A 212 2.02 -1.22 9.12
CA SER A 212 0.89 -0.49 9.72
C SER A 212 1.34 0.90 10.15
N ASP A 213 0.62 1.94 9.69
CA ASP A 213 0.65 3.27 10.29
C ASP A 213 -0.65 3.59 11.07
N VAL A 214 -1.44 2.56 11.37
CA VAL A 214 -2.72 2.64 12.08
C VAL A 214 -2.51 2.22 13.54
N ILE A 215 -2.93 3.08 14.46
CA ILE A 215 -2.84 2.84 15.90
C ILE A 215 -4.00 1.94 16.31
N GLY A 216 -3.73 0.87 17.06
CA GLY A 216 -4.76 0.00 17.65
C GLY A 216 -5.23 -1.14 16.75
N ASP A 217 -5.23 -0.97 15.43
CA ASP A 217 -5.77 -1.93 14.45
C ASP A 217 -4.69 -2.52 13.53
N TRP A 218 -3.59 -3.00 14.12
CA TRP A 218 -2.44 -3.54 13.36
C TRP A 218 -2.72 -4.90 12.70
N ASP A 219 -3.70 -5.65 13.19
CA ASP A 219 -4.15 -6.95 12.64
C ASP A 219 -5.26 -6.79 11.59
N VAL A 220 -5.77 -5.58 11.42
CA VAL A 220 -6.82 -5.24 10.46
C VAL A 220 -6.21 -4.91 9.10
N LEU A 221 -5.93 -5.97 8.34
CA LEU A 221 -5.25 -5.83 7.05
C LEU A 221 -6.01 -4.97 6.04
N ASP A 222 -7.34 -4.94 6.04
CA ASP A 222 -8.13 -4.20 5.03
C ASP A 222 -8.17 -2.68 5.24
N VAL A 223 -7.76 -2.22 6.42
CA VAL A 223 -7.52 -0.81 6.71
C VAL A 223 -6.12 -0.39 6.24
N ILE A 224 -5.16 -1.32 6.20
CA ILE A 224 -3.74 -1.08 5.90
C ILE A 224 -3.40 -1.35 4.40
N THR A 225 -3.73 -2.54 3.91
CA THR A 225 -3.39 -3.12 2.59
C THR A 225 -4.64 -3.36 1.73
N GLY A 226 -5.55 -2.38 1.73
CA GLY A 226 -6.90 -2.52 1.17
C GLY A 226 -7.04 -3.05 -0.28
N PRO A 227 -6.13 -2.85 -1.24
CA PRO A 227 -6.30 -3.36 -2.61
C PRO A 227 -6.19 -4.87 -2.77
N THR A 228 -5.42 -5.54 -1.91
CA THR A 228 -4.99 -6.94 -2.10
C THR A 228 -5.26 -7.82 -0.88
N VAL A 229 -6.28 -7.46 -0.10
CA VAL A 229 -6.82 -8.22 1.02
C VAL A 229 -8.36 -8.16 0.97
N PRO A 230 -9.08 -9.13 1.56
CA PRO A 230 -10.54 -9.12 1.58
C PRO A 230 -11.09 -7.89 2.31
N ASP A 231 -12.23 -7.40 1.85
CA ASP A 231 -12.89 -6.22 2.41
C ASP A 231 -13.99 -6.62 3.38
N ARG A 232 -13.84 -6.28 4.66
CA ARG A 232 -14.82 -6.64 5.71
C ARG A 232 -16.07 -5.77 5.70
N SER A 233 -15.99 -4.57 5.11
CA SER A 233 -17.11 -3.63 5.03
C SER A 233 -17.98 -3.89 3.82
N THR A 234 -19.19 -3.36 3.81
CA THR A 234 -20.19 -3.54 2.76
C THR A 234 -20.64 -2.21 2.14
N PHE A 235 -21.36 -2.28 1.02
CA PHE A 235 -22.08 -1.13 0.46
C PHE A 235 -23.03 -0.52 1.50
N ALA A 236 -23.66 -1.34 2.34
CA ALA A 236 -24.53 -0.86 3.41
C ALA A 236 -23.75 -0.05 4.45
N ASP A 237 -22.55 -0.49 4.83
CA ASP A 237 -21.67 0.27 5.73
C ASP A 237 -21.26 1.61 5.11
N ALA A 238 -20.88 1.62 3.83
CA ALA A 238 -20.55 2.85 3.12
C ALA A 238 -21.73 3.85 3.13
N VAL A 239 -22.94 3.40 2.80
CA VAL A 239 -24.16 4.24 2.85
C VAL A 239 -24.46 4.70 4.28
N SER A 240 -24.31 3.81 5.26
CA SER A 240 -24.52 4.11 6.68
C SER A 240 -23.56 5.19 7.17
N THR A 241 -22.27 5.09 6.85
CA THR A 241 -21.27 6.12 7.14
C THR A 241 -21.67 7.46 6.54
N LEU A 242 -22.03 7.50 5.26
CA LEU A 242 -22.43 8.75 4.60
C LEU A 242 -23.64 9.40 5.27
N LYS A 243 -24.61 8.60 5.72
CA LYS A 243 -25.79 9.10 6.44
C LYS A 243 -25.45 9.55 7.86
N LYS A 244 -24.67 8.76 8.61
CA LYS A 244 -24.23 9.05 9.99
C LYS A 244 -23.57 10.43 10.10
N TYR A 245 -22.75 10.80 9.12
CA TYR A 245 -22.04 12.07 9.08
C TYR A 245 -22.75 13.18 8.28
N MET A 246 -24.04 13.00 7.94
CA MET A 246 -24.83 13.96 7.14
C MET A 246 -24.13 14.37 5.82
N LEU A 247 -23.40 13.42 5.24
CA LEU A 247 -22.69 13.60 3.98
C LEU A 247 -23.51 13.11 2.79
N TRP A 248 -24.48 12.22 3.00
CA TRP A 248 -25.27 11.61 1.94
C TRP A 248 -25.78 12.67 0.96
N ASP A 249 -26.43 13.74 1.42
CA ASP A 249 -26.99 14.75 0.53
C ASP A 249 -25.92 15.54 -0.23
N LYS A 250 -24.72 15.68 0.33
CA LYS A 250 -23.54 16.35 -0.27
C LYS A 250 -22.74 15.43 -1.20
N THR A 251 -23.00 14.12 -1.20
CA THR A 251 -22.31 13.16 -2.06
C THR A 251 -22.63 13.42 -3.54
N PRO A 252 -21.63 13.43 -4.43
CA PRO A 252 -21.84 13.55 -5.87
C PRO A 252 -22.84 12.52 -6.42
N LEU A 253 -23.62 12.91 -7.43
CA LEU A 253 -24.69 12.07 -7.96
C LEU A 253 -24.18 10.75 -8.53
N SER A 254 -23.03 10.76 -9.23
CA SER A 254 -22.39 9.54 -9.77
C SER A 254 -22.09 8.51 -8.68
N ILE A 255 -21.66 8.96 -7.50
CA ILE A 255 -21.37 8.10 -6.35
C ILE A 255 -22.67 7.58 -5.72
N LYS A 256 -23.67 8.44 -5.52
CA LYS A 256 -25.00 8.00 -5.03
C LYS A 256 -25.59 6.91 -5.92
N ASP A 257 -25.57 7.17 -7.22
CA ASP A 257 -26.06 6.25 -8.25
C ASP A 257 -25.30 4.93 -8.21
N HIS A 258 -23.97 4.97 -8.10
CA HIS A 258 -23.15 3.77 -7.99
C HIS A 258 -23.51 2.96 -6.74
N LEU A 259 -23.55 3.60 -5.57
CA LEU A 259 -23.87 2.93 -4.30
C LEU A 259 -25.30 2.37 -4.28
N HIS A 260 -26.25 3.00 -4.96
CA HIS A 260 -27.62 2.51 -5.10
C HIS A 260 -27.77 1.34 -6.08
N LYS A 261 -27.03 1.37 -7.20
CA LYS A 261 -27.14 0.38 -8.27
C LYS A 261 -26.24 -0.84 -8.05
N ALA A 262 -25.29 -0.76 -7.12
CA ALA A 262 -24.33 -1.82 -6.87
C ALA A 262 -25.00 -3.15 -6.52
N ARG A 263 -24.61 -4.21 -7.24
CA ARG A 263 -25.12 -5.57 -7.04
C ARG A 263 -24.05 -6.54 -6.55
N PHE A 264 -22.78 -6.26 -6.89
CA PHE A 264 -21.65 -7.13 -6.58
C PHE A 264 -20.75 -6.47 -5.55
N GLU A 265 -20.71 -7.10 -4.39
CA GLU A 265 -19.92 -6.65 -3.27
C GLU A 265 -18.39 -6.79 -3.54
N SER A 266 -17.57 -6.06 -2.80
CA SER A 266 -16.13 -6.35 -2.71
C SER A 266 -15.89 -7.76 -2.16
N PRO A 267 -14.84 -8.46 -2.61
CA PRO A 267 -14.51 -9.81 -2.14
C PRO A 267 -14.37 -9.87 -0.62
N LYS A 268 -15.11 -10.82 0.00
CA LYS A 268 -15.14 -11.04 1.46
C LYS A 268 -14.15 -12.08 1.94
N ASP A 269 -13.72 -12.95 1.05
CA ASP A 269 -12.65 -13.90 1.26
C ASP A 269 -11.89 -14.10 -0.05
N PHE A 270 -10.79 -14.84 0.04
CA PHE A 270 -9.92 -15.21 -1.08
C PHE A 270 -9.82 -16.73 -1.19
N THR A 271 -10.93 -17.45 -0.96
CA THR A 271 -10.96 -18.90 -1.03
C THR A 271 -10.46 -19.36 -2.40
N GLY A 272 -9.43 -20.22 -2.39
CA GLY A 272 -8.78 -20.73 -3.61
C GLY A 272 -7.73 -19.81 -4.24
N MET A 273 -7.49 -18.61 -3.70
CA MET A 273 -6.41 -17.73 -4.14
C MET A 273 -5.16 -17.90 -3.27
N ARG A 274 -3.98 -17.69 -3.87
CA ARG A 274 -2.68 -17.74 -3.17
C ARG A 274 -2.24 -16.31 -2.86
N VAL A 275 -2.65 -15.81 -1.69
CA VAL A 275 -2.33 -14.46 -1.21
C VAL A 275 -1.70 -14.55 0.16
N HIS A 276 -0.47 -14.05 0.27
CA HIS A 276 0.32 -14.11 1.50
C HIS A 276 0.66 -12.70 1.95
N THR A 277 0.48 -12.39 3.23
CA THR A 277 0.76 -11.04 3.76
C THR A 277 1.81 -11.08 4.84
N PHE A 278 2.85 -10.27 4.66
CA PHE A 278 3.93 -10.10 5.63
C PHE A 278 3.94 -8.65 6.13
N MET A 279 3.69 -8.49 7.42
CA MET A 279 3.87 -7.23 8.15
C MET A 279 5.37 -7.03 8.41
N LEU A 280 5.93 -5.93 7.92
CA LEU A 280 7.34 -5.60 8.07
C LEU A 280 7.63 -4.79 9.35
N SER A 281 6.62 -4.05 9.83
CA SER A 281 6.62 -3.27 11.08
C SER A 281 5.20 -2.98 11.53
#